data_AF-A0A7W3QRR5-F1
#
_entry.id   AF-A0A7W3QRR5-F1
#
_cell.length_a   1.000
_cell.length_b   1.000
_cell.length_c   1.000
_cell.angle_alpha   90.00
_cell.angle_beta   90.00
_cell.angle_gamma   90.00
#
_symmetry.space_group_name_H-M   'P 1'
#
loop_
_entity.id
_entity.type
_entity.pdbx_description
1 polymer ?
#
loop_
_entity_poly.entity_id
_entity_poly.type
_entity_poly.pdbx_seq_one_letter_code
_entity_poly.pdbx_strand_id
1 'polypeptide(L)'
;MDSHSAPELVARAREEISVTPFRNRFLDLLDTGRIPRERLAWLAGEEYRIVGSDRRSFALLASRQPGPPADELFLGLAQGEGQALALLQDFAAALGLSEKDLREYEPRPAAQAYPAYLAQRAAFGTAAEVALAMLANLEEWGGYCARAAEALRAHYGMDEKAVAFFRFFAESPPGFEEQATAVVAAGLAAGEDPNAVLRAARLLHAYETGFWDCLVEGLG
;
A
#
# COMPACT_ATOMS: atom_id res chain seq x y z
N MET A 1 2.09 20.75 26.77
CA MET A 1 1.46 19.74 25.91
C MET A 1 1.51 20.33 24.52
N ASP A 2 2.50 19.93 23.74
CA ASP A 2 2.64 20.43 22.38
C ASP A 2 1.41 19.96 21.60
N SER A 3 0.56 20.92 21.23
CA SER A 3 -0.60 20.69 20.39
C SER A 3 -0.09 20.36 18.99
N HIS A 4 0.18 19.09 18.71
CA HIS A 4 0.55 18.65 17.38
C HIS A 4 -0.67 18.81 16.47
N SER A 5 -0.59 19.68 15.47
CA SER A 5 -1.62 19.76 14.44
C SER A 5 -1.51 18.56 13.49
N ALA A 6 -2.61 18.19 12.82
CA ALA A 6 -2.59 17.10 11.85
C ALA A 6 -1.58 17.34 10.71
N PRO A 7 -1.47 18.54 10.10
CA PRO A 7 -0.44 18.80 9.07
C PRO A 7 0.99 18.63 9.57
N GLU A 8 1.29 19.05 10.81
CA GLU A 8 2.62 18.83 11.41
C GLU A 8 2.90 17.35 11.62
N LEU A 9 1.88 16.57 12.03
CA LEU A 9 2.03 15.13 12.22
C LEU A 9 2.28 14.41 10.89
N VAL A 10 1.61 14.84 9.82
CA VAL A 10 1.83 14.34 8.45
C VAL A 10 3.24 14.66 7.97
N ALA A 11 3.67 15.91 8.10
CA ALA A 11 5.02 16.33 7.72
C ALA A 11 6.09 15.54 8.48
N ARG A 12 5.89 15.35 9.79
CA ARG A 12 6.79 14.55 10.62
C ARG A 12 6.80 13.07 10.24
N ALA A 13 5.66 12.49 9.89
CA ALA A 13 5.60 11.11 9.41
C ALA A 13 6.38 10.94 8.11
N ARG A 14 6.18 11.86 7.14
CA ARG A 14 6.92 11.89 5.87
C ARG A 14 8.43 12.06 6.12
N GLU A 15 8.82 12.95 7.02
CA GLU A 15 10.22 13.13 7.40
C GLU A 15 10.81 11.84 7.99
N GLU A 16 10.19 11.26 9.02
CA GLU A 16 10.69 10.04 9.69
C GLU A 16 10.78 8.83 8.73
N ILE A 17 9.90 8.75 7.73
CA ILE A 17 9.95 7.73 6.66
C ILE A 17 11.09 8.03 5.69
N SER A 18 11.18 9.27 5.18
CA SER A 18 12.17 9.68 4.16
C SER A 18 13.62 9.66 4.65
N VAL A 19 13.87 9.85 5.96
CA VAL A 19 15.22 9.88 6.56
C VAL A 19 15.91 8.52 6.49
N THR A 20 15.17 7.43 6.24
CA THR A 20 15.74 6.13 5.92
C THR A 20 15.69 5.94 4.41
N PRO A 21 16.75 6.27 3.63
CA PRO A 21 16.75 6.07 2.19
C PRO A 21 16.65 4.59 1.88
N PHE A 22 15.43 4.10 1.66
CA PHE A 22 15.19 2.75 1.20
C PHE A 22 15.53 2.69 -0.29
N ARG A 23 16.61 1.98 -0.62
CA ARG A 23 16.80 1.54 -2.00
C ARG A 23 15.96 0.30 -2.21
N ASN A 24 14.84 0.47 -2.90
CA ASN A 24 14.00 -0.64 -3.33
C ASN A 24 14.75 -1.49 -4.37
N ARG A 25 15.46 -2.52 -3.89
CA ARG A 25 16.29 -3.42 -4.71
C ARG A 25 15.45 -4.17 -5.76
N PHE A 26 14.17 -4.44 -5.47
CA PHE A 26 13.27 -5.04 -6.45
C PHE A 26 13.14 -4.14 -7.68
N LEU A 27 12.87 -2.85 -7.48
CA LEU A 27 12.78 -1.88 -8.57
C LEU A 27 14.12 -1.69 -9.30
N ASP A 28 15.24 -1.66 -8.57
CA ASP A 28 16.58 -1.55 -9.20
C ASP A 28 16.89 -2.74 -10.13
N LEU A 29 16.47 -3.95 -9.74
CA LEU A 29 16.59 -5.15 -10.59
C LEU A 29 15.56 -5.14 -11.72
N LEU A 30 14.35 -4.65 -11.47
CA LEU A 30 13.29 -4.56 -12.47
C LEU A 30 13.66 -3.60 -13.60
N ASP A 31 14.21 -2.43 -13.26
CA ASP A 31 14.72 -1.40 -14.19
C ASP A 31 15.89 -1.88 -15.05
N THR A 32 16.47 -3.03 -14.72
CA THR A 32 17.56 -3.64 -15.49
C THR A 32 17.16 -4.96 -16.13
N GLY A 33 15.87 -5.33 -16.06
CA GLY A 33 15.35 -6.59 -16.58
C GLY A 33 15.90 -7.84 -15.87
N ARG A 34 16.39 -7.70 -14.64
CA ARG A 34 17.05 -8.77 -13.87
C ARG A 34 16.14 -9.50 -12.90
N ILE A 35 14.88 -9.08 -12.74
CA ILE A 35 13.88 -9.82 -11.98
C ILE A 35 13.45 -11.07 -12.78
N PRO A 36 13.61 -12.30 -12.25
CA PRO A 36 13.11 -13.50 -12.92
C PRO A 36 11.58 -13.52 -13.00
N ARG A 37 11.02 -14.18 -14.02
CA ARG A 37 9.56 -14.33 -14.19
C ARG A 37 8.88 -14.93 -12.95
N GLU A 38 9.55 -15.85 -12.26
CA GLU A 38 9.08 -16.42 -10.99
C GLU A 38 8.78 -15.33 -9.95
N ARG A 39 9.63 -14.30 -9.83
CA ARG A 39 9.44 -13.22 -8.85
C ARG A 39 8.33 -12.26 -9.25
N LEU A 40 8.09 -12.09 -10.55
CA LEU A 40 6.89 -11.38 -11.03
C LEU A 40 5.61 -12.18 -10.71
N ALA A 41 5.66 -13.50 -10.79
CA ALA A 41 4.55 -14.35 -10.36
C ALA A 41 4.31 -14.26 -8.84
N TRP A 42 5.38 -14.16 -8.03
CA TRP A 42 5.25 -13.88 -6.60
C TRP A 42 4.59 -12.53 -6.36
N LEU A 43 5.05 -11.47 -7.04
CA LEU A 43 4.43 -10.15 -6.96
C LEU A 43 2.92 -10.22 -7.24
N ALA A 44 2.51 -10.87 -8.34
CA ALA A 44 1.09 -11.03 -8.66
C ALA A 44 0.30 -11.78 -7.57
N GLY A 45 0.87 -12.86 -7.02
CA GLY A 45 0.24 -13.67 -5.98
C GLY A 45 0.14 -12.96 -4.61
N GLU A 46 1.19 -12.24 -4.22
CA GLU A 46 1.18 -11.43 -2.99
C GLU A 46 0.19 -10.27 -3.10
N GLU A 47 0.23 -9.50 -4.19
CA GLU A 47 -0.70 -8.37 -4.42
C GLU A 47 -2.15 -8.84 -4.42
N TYR A 48 -2.45 -10.00 -5.01
CA TYR A 48 -3.81 -10.55 -5.00
C TYR A 48 -4.34 -10.75 -3.58
N ARG A 49 -3.47 -11.13 -2.64
CA ARG A 49 -3.82 -11.33 -1.24
C ARG A 49 -3.81 -10.03 -0.44
N ILE A 50 -2.82 -9.16 -0.67
CA ILE A 50 -2.67 -7.86 -0.02
C ILE A 50 -3.88 -6.99 -0.35
N VAL A 51 -4.11 -6.70 -1.64
CA VAL A 51 -5.24 -5.87 -2.12
C VAL A 51 -6.59 -6.45 -1.67
N GLY A 52 -6.71 -7.78 -1.66
CA GLY A 52 -7.88 -8.46 -1.11
C GLY A 52 -8.08 -8.25 0.40
N SER A 53 -6.99 -8.25 1.19
CA SER A 53 -7.00 -7.97 2.63
C SER A 53 -7.29 -6.51 2.93
N ASP A 54 -6.65 -5.61 2.20
CA ASP A 54 -6.76 -4.16 2.34
C ASP A 54 -8.19 -3.72 2.06
N ARG A 55 -8.80 -4.23 0.98
CA ARG A 55 -10.23 -4.02 0.69
C ARG A 55 -11.14 -4.33 1.87
N ARG A 56 -10.94 -5.48 2.53
CA ARG A 56 -11.74 -5.89 3.69
C ARG A 56 -11.44 -5.04 4.92
N SER A 57 -10.18 -4.67 5.10
CA SER A 57 -9.71 -3.85 6.23
C SER A 57 -10.30 -2.44 6.16
N PHE A 58 -10.27 -1.81 4.98
CA PHE A 58 -10.90 -0.51 4.77
C PHE A 58 -12.42 -0.56 4.91
N ALA A 59 -13.08 -1.59 4.37
CA ALA A 59 -14.52 -1.78 4.57
C ALA A 59 -14.88 -1.94 6.07
N LEU A 60 -14.05 -2.65 6.84
CA LEU A 60 -14.22 -2.78 8.29
C LEU A 60 -14.06 -1.44 9.00
N LEU A 61 -13.03 -0.66 8.65
CA LEU A 61 -12.81 0.67 9.23
C LEU A 61 -13.98 1.61 8.97
N ALA A 62 -14.47 1.65 7.73
CA ALA A 62 -15.67 2.42 7.39
C ALA A 62 -16.87 2.03 8.26
N SER A 63 -17.08 0.73 8.50
CA SER A 63 -18.19 0.27 9.36
C SER A 63 -18.01 0.63 10.84
N ARG A 64 -16.76 0.71 11.34
CA ARG A 64 -16.43 1.00 12.74
C ARG A 64 -16.46 2.49 13.07
N GLN A 65 -16.29 3.34 12.05
CA GLN A 65 -16.13 4.79 12.18
C GLN A 65 -17.23 5.51 11.39
N PRO A 66 -18.51 5.38 11.80
CA PRO A 66 -19.62 5.96 11.05
C PRO A 66 -19.58 7.50 11.10
N GLY A 67 -19.79 8.12 9.94
CA GLY A 67 -19.83 9.57 9.77
C GLY A 67 -18.52 10.15 9.23
N PRO A 68 -18.62 11.25 8.46
CA PRO A 68 -17.46 11.88 7.86
C PRO A 68 -16.53 12.47 8.93
N PRO A 69 -15.20 12.53 8.66
CA PRO A 69 -14.57 12.22 7.38
C PRO A 69 -14.13 10.75 7.19
N ALA A 70 -14.24 9.91 8.21
CA ALA A 70 -13.59 8.60 8.24
C ALA A 70 -14.30 7.54 7.38
N ASP A 71 -15.62 7.45 7.43
CA ASP A 71 -16.37 6.47 6.64
C ASP A 71 -16.20 6.70 5.13
N GLU A 72 -16.31 7.94 4.66
CA GLU A 72 -16.12 8.33 3.27
C GLU A 72 -14.72 7.96 2.78
N LEU A 73 -13.67 8.23 3.57
CA LEU A 73 -12.29 7.91 3.20
C LEU A 73 -12.12 6.41 3.02
N PHE A 74 -12.51 5.63 4.01
CA PHE A 74 -12.27 4.19 4.01
C PHE A 74 -13.19 3.43 3.04
N LEU A 75 -14.40 3.92 2.77
CA LEU A 75 -15.24 3.40 1.68
C LEU A 75 -14.60 3.66 0.32
N GLY A 76 -14.06 4.87 0.10
CA GLY A 76 -13.33 5.23 -1.11
C GLY A 76 -12.13 4.31 -1.34
N LEU A 77 -11.30 4.12 -0.31
CA LEU A 77 -10.17 3.19 -0.35
C LEU A 77 -10.61 1.75 -0.64
N ALA A 78 -11.62 1.23 0.06
CA ALA A 78 -12.14 -0.12 -0.19
C ALA A 78 -12.66 -0.30 -1.63
N GLN A 79 -13.27 0.72 -2.21
CA GLN A 79 -13.72 0.70 -3.60
C GLN A 79 -12.52 0.72 -4.57
N GLY A 80 -11.49 1.50 -4.27
CA GLY A 80 -10.23 1.53 -5.02
C GLY A 80 -9.56 0.15 -5.07
N GLU A 81 -9.43 -0.53 -3.93
CA GLU A 81 -8.88 -1.89 -3.86
C GLU A 81 -9.69 -2.89 -4.72
N GLY A 82 -11.01 -2.70 -4.80
CA GLY A 82 -11.87 -3.51 -5.68
C GLY A 82 -11.55 -3.32 -7.16
N GLN A 83 -11.21 -2.11 -7.58
CA GLN A 83 -10.79 -1.80 -8.96
C GLN A 83 -9.38 -2.34 -9.23
N ALA A 84 -8.46 -2.14 -8.28
CA ALA A 84 -7.10 -2.67 -8.35
C ALA A 84 -7.08 -4.19 -8.54
N LEU A 85 -7.90 -4.95 -7.79
CA LEU A 85 -8.04 -6.40 -7.97
C LEU A 85 -8.45 -6.80 -9.39
N ALA A 86 -9.30 -6.02 -10.05
CA ALA A 86 -9.70 -6.29 -11.43
C ALA A 86 -8.54 -6.05 -12.40
N LEU A 87 -7.78 -4.96 -12.22
CA LEU A 87 -6.61 -4.64 -13.05
C LEU A 87 -5.46 -5.63 -12.85
N LEU A 88 -5.29 -6.15 -11.62
CA LEU A 88 -4.27 -7.15 -11.31
C LEU A 88 -4.44 -8.43 -12.13
N GLN A 89 -5.67 -8.77 -12.54
CA GLN A 89 -5.92 -9.94 -13.39
C GLN A 89 -5.23 -9.83 -14.75
N ASP A 90 -5.10 -8.62 -15.30
CA ASP A 90 -4.40 -8.41 -16.57
C ASP A 90 -2.88 -8.56 -16.43
N PHE A 91 -2.31 -8.10 -15.32
CA PHE A 91 -0.90 -8.36 -14.98
C PHE A 91 -0.63 -9.86 -14.84
N ALA A 92 -1.48 -10.57 -14.09
CA ALA A 92 -1.38 -12.02 -13.91
C ALA A 92 -1.50 -12.76 -15.25
N ALA A 93 -2.43 -12.36 -16.12
CA ALA A 93 -2.62 -12.95 -17.44
C ALA A 93 -1.39 -12.77 -18.35
N ALA A 94 -0.71 -11.61 -18.31
CA ALA A 94 0.55 -11.39 -19.02
C ALA A 94 1.68 -12.31 -18.50
N LEU A 95 1.60 -12.72 -17.22
CA LEU A 95 2.45 -13.73 -16.62
C LEU A 95 1.97 -15.17 -16.88
N GLY A 96 0.92 -15.36 -17.67
CA GLY A 96 0.35 -16.67 -17.97
C GLY A 96 -0.33 -17.32 -16.77
N LEU A 97 -0.70 -16.53 -15.76
CA LEU A 97 -1.40 -16.97 -14.56
C LEU A 97 -2.89 -16.67 -14.70
N SER A 98 -3.71 -17.62 -14.28
CA SER A 98 -5.14 -17.46 -14.12
C SER A 98 -5.50 -17.00 -12.70
N GLU A 99 -6.72 -16.54 -12.49
CA GLU A 99 -7.24 -16.25 -11.14
C GLU A 99 -7.18 -17.48 -10.22
N LYS A 100 -7.32 -18.70 -10.79
CA LYS A 100 -7.17 -19.94 -10.02
C LYS A 100 -5.74 -20.08 -9.49
N ASP A 101 -4.73 -19.79 -10.31
CA ASP A 101 -3.32 -19.84 -9.91
C ASP A 101 -3.03 -18.82 -8.80
N LEU A 102 -3.62 -17.62 -8.87
CA LEU A 102 -3.50 -16.61 -7.81
C LEU A 102 -4.14 -17.06 -6.50
N ARG A 103 -5.27 -17.80 -6.55
CA ARG A 103 -5.90 -18.36 -5.34
C ARG A 103 -5.09 -19.51 -4.73
N GLU A 104 -4.44 -20.32 -5.57
CA GLU A 104 -3.61 -21.45 -5.15
C GLU A 104 -2.18 -21.05 -4.76
N TYR A 105 -1.77 -19.80 -5.04
CA TYR A 105 -0.48 -19.24 -4.67
C TYR A 105 -0.23 -19.35 -3.16
N GLU A 106 0.89 -19.95 -2.76
CA GLU A 106 1.33 -20.03 -1.37
C GLU A 106 2.07 -18.74 -0.97
N PRO A 107 1.57 -17.97 0.02
CA PRO A 107 2.17 -16.69 0.39
C PRO A 107 3.54 -16.82 1.05
N ARG A 108 4.37 -15.81 0.82
CA ARG A 108 5.59 -15.61 1.58
C ARG A 108 5.24 -15.04 2.95
N PRO A 109 5.67 -15.66 4.05
CA PRO A 109 5.34 -15.18 5.39
C PRO A 109 5.71 -13.71 5.64
N ALA A 110 6.87 -13.26 5.13
CA ALA A 110 7.32 -11.88 5.28
C ALA A 110 6.43 -10.87 4.53
N ALA A 111 5.96 -11.21 3.33
CA ALA A 111 5.05 -10.38 2.53
C ALA A 111 3.67 -10.20 3.20
N GLN A 112 3.29 -11.11 4.09
CA GLN A 112 2.01 -11.07 4.80
C GLN A 112 2.04 -10.21 6.09
N ALA A 113 3.20 -9.66 6.48
CA ALA A 113 3.30 -8.78 7.65
C ALA A 113 2.51 -7.47 7.47
N TYR A 114 2.61 -6.83 6.31
CA TYR A 114 1.88 -5.62 5.96
C TYR A 114 0.35 -5.81 6.04
N PRO A 115 -0.27 -6.75 5.28
CA PRO A 115 -1.73 -6.87 5.29
C PRO A 115 -2.26 -7.38 6.64
N ALA A 116 -1.46 -8.17 7.38
CA ALA A 116 -1.82 -8.59 8.74
C ALA A 116 -1.82 -7.40 9.72
N TYR A 117 -0.83 -6.50 9.61
CA TYR A 117 -0.77 -5.30 10.43
C TYR A 117 -1.92 -4.34 10.13
N LEU A 118 -2.21 -4.09 8.84
CA LEU A 118 -3.33 -3.25 8.45
C LEU A 118 -4.67 -3.83 8.92
N ALA A 119 -4.89 -5.14 8.77
CA ALA A 119 -6.09 -5.80 9.29
C ALA A 119 -6.21 -5.69 10.82
N GLN A 120 -5.08 -5.78 11.53
CA GLN A 120 -5.03 -5.63 12.99
C GLN A 120 -5.33 -4.19 13.42
N ARG A 121 -4.86 -3.17 12.68
CA ARG A 121 -5.26 -1.77 12.88
C ARG A 121 -6.72 -1.53 12.51
N ALA A 122 -7.20 -2.13 11.44
CA ALA A 122 -8.59 -2.04 11.04
C ALA A 122 -9.55 -2.65 12.07
N ALA A 123 -9.15 -3.71 12.77
CA ALA A 123 -9.96 -4.36 13.80
C ALA A 123 -9.83 -3.71 15.18
N PHE A 124 -8.63 -3.28 15.57
CA PHE A 124 -8.32 -2.89 16.96
C PHE A 124 -7.65 -1.53 17.11
N GLY A 125 -7.18 -0.94 16.01
CA GLY A 125 -6.60 0.39 15.98
C GLY A 125 -7.63 1.49 15.74
N THR A 126 -7.11 2.68 15.42
CA THR A 126 -7.89 3.90 15.18
C THR A 126 -7.91 4.30 13.71
N ALA A 127 -8.84 5.20 13.37
CA ALA A 127 -8.92 5.79 12.03
C ALA A 127 -7.68 6.62 11.71
N ALA A 128 -7.18 7.42 12.68
CA ALA A 128 -6.04 8.29 12.44
C ALA A 128 -4.73 7.50 12.26
N GLU A 129 -4.56 6.37 12.96
CA GLU A 129 -3.42 5.46 12.75
C GLU A 129 -3.33 5.01 11.29
N VAL A 130 -4.44 4.58 10.71
CA VAL A 130 -4.48 4.09 9.33
C VAL A 130 -4.42 5.24 8.32
N ALA A 131 -5.16 6.32 8.56
CA ALA A 131 -5.17 7.48 7.66
C ALA A 131 -3.78 8.13 7.56
N LEU A 132 -3.07 8.31 8.67
CA LEU A 132 -1.70 8.81 8.64
C LEU A 132 -0.76 7.84 7.91
N ALA A 133 -0.90 6.53 8.17
CA ALA A 133 -0.07 5.52 7.53
C ALA A 133 -0.23 5.52 6.01
N MET A 134 -1.46 5.61 5.49
CA MET A 134 -1.72 5.72 4.05
C MET A 134 -1.18 7.02 3.48
N LEU A 135 -1.40 8.16 4.17
CA LEU A 135 -0.98 9.47 3.70
C LEU A 135 0.54 9.66 3.65
N ALA A 136 1.26 9.10 4.63
CA ALA A 136 2.70 9.21 4.71
C ALA A 136 3.41 8.29 3.69
N ASN A 137 2.74 7.23 3.24
CA ASN A 137 3.29 6.22 2.35
C ASN A 137 2.92 6.43 0.86
N LEU A 138 1.89 7.26 0.60
CA LEU A 138 1.29 7.44 -0.71
C LEU A 138 2.26 7.89 -1.81
N GLU A 139 3.08 8.90 -1.53
CA GLU A 139 4.02 9.47 -2.53
C GLU A 139 5.08 8.43 -2.94
N GLU A 140 5.58 7.67 -1.97
CA GLU A 140 6.63 6.69 -2.19
C GLU A 140 6.09 5.46 -2.94
N TRP A 141 4.98 4.89 -2.47
CA TRP A 141 4.29 3.78 -3.14
C TRP A 141 3.89 4.15 -4.57
N GLY A 142 3.31 5.33 -4.77
CA GLY A 142 2.94 5.81 -6.10
C GLY A 142 4.15 5.93 -7.03
N GLY A 143 5.28 6.44 -6.51
CA GLY A 143 6.55 6.45 -7.23
C GLY A 143 7.06 5.05 -7.59
N TYR A 144 6.92 4.08 -6.68
CA TYR A 144 7.29 2.69 -6.91
C TYR A 144 6.42 2.03 -7.99
N CYS A 145 5.11 2.21 -7.95
CA CYS A 145 4.20 1.69 -8.95
C CYS A 145 4.44 2.34 -10.32
N ALA A 146 4.63 3.66 -10.39
CA ALA A 146 4.95 4.36 -11.63
C ALA A 146 6.21 3.79 -12.28
N ARG A 147 7.26 3.62 -11.48
CA ARG A 147 8.56 3.08 -11.92
C ARG A 147 8.45 1.62 -12.35
N ALA A 148 7.69 0.80 -11.60
CA ALA A 148 7.42 -0.58 -11.97
C ALA A 148 6.69 -0.71 -13.32
N ALA A 149 5.69 0.15 -13.56
CA ALA A 149 4.95 0.16 -14.83
C ALA A 149 5.90 0.40 -16.02
N GLU A 150 6.79 1.39 -15.93
CA GLU A 150 7.75 1.66 -17.00
C GLU A 150 8.72 0.50 -17.22
N ALA A 151 9.27 -0.06 -16.14
CA ALA A 151 10.24 -1.15 -16.22
C ALA A 151 9.62 -2.43 -16.80
N LEU A 152 8.39 -2.78 -16.41
CA LEU A 152 7.66 -3.93 -16.95
C LEU A 152 7.41 -3.80 -18.45
N ARG A 153 7.10 -2.60 -18.93
CA ARG A 153 6.96 -2.35 -20.36
C ARG A 153 8.30 -2.43 -21.10
N ALA A 154 9.32 -1.74 -20.58
CA ALA A 154 10.62 -1.61 -21.23
C ALA A 154 11.41 -2.92 -21.29
N HIS A 155 11.37 -3.74 -20.23
CA HIS A 155 12.24 -4.90 -20.08
C HIS A 155 11.51 -6.25 -20.14
N TYR A 156 10.19 -6.27 -19.92
CA TYR A 156 9.40 -7.50 -19.91
C TYR A 156 8.35 -7.57 -21.03
N GLY A 157 8.27 -6.54 -21.88
CA GLY A 157 7.39 -6.51 -23.05
C GLY A 157 5.91 -6.51 -22.70
N MET A 158 5.56 -6.06 -21.49
CA MET A 158 4.16 -5.94 -21.06
C MET A 158 3.48 -4.76 -21.78
N ASP A 159 2.20 -4.91 -22.10
CA ASP A 159 1.39 -3.84 -22.69
C ASP A 159 0.76 -2.94 -21.62
N GLU A 160 0.08 -1.88 -22.05
CA GLU A 160 -0.58 -0.92 -21.13
C GLU A 160 -1.65 -1.59 -20.26
N LYS A 161 -2.31 -2.62 -20.78
CA LYS A 161 -3.36 -3.33 -20.03
C LYS A 161 -2.73 -4.14 -18.89
N ALA A 162 -1.61 -4.80 -19.15
CA ALA A 162 -0.89 -5.59 -18.17
C ALA A 162 -0.25 -4.74 -17.05
N VAL A 163 0.09 -3.48 -17.31
CA VAL A 163 0.64 -2.57 -16.28
C VAL A 163 -0.39 -1.64 -15.64
N ALA A 164 -1.66 -1.75 -16.01
CA ALA A 164 -2.72 -0.85 -15.54
C ALA A 164 -2.88 -0.88 -14.01
N PHE A 165 -2.65 -2.03 -13.37
CA PHE A 165 -2.61 -2.15 -11.90
C PHE A 165 -1.62 -1.17 -11.26
N PHE A 166 -0.39 -1.11 -11.79
CA PHE A 166 0.64 -0.21 -11.28
C PHE A 166 0.34 1.25 -11.63
N ARG A 167 -0.22 1.52 -12.81
CA ARG A 167 -0.67 2.88 -13.17
C ARG A 167 -1.76 3.40 -12.25
N PHE A 168 -2.67 2.54 -11.83
CA PHE A 168 -3.77 2.90 -10.93
C PHE A 168 -3.26 3.41 -9.59
N PHE A 169 -2.22 2.77 -9.02
CA PHE A 169 -1.62 3.21 -7.77
C PHE A 169 -0.57 4.32 -7.91
N ALA A 170 -0.11 4.60 -9.13
CA ALA A 170 0.88 5.64 -9.39
C ALA A 170 0.37 7.07 -9.12
N GLU A 171 -0.96 7.25 -9.06
CA GLU A 171 -1.60 8.53 -8.84
C GLU A 171 -2.53 8.47 -7.62
N SER A 172 -2.54 9.53 -6.82
CA SER A 172 -3.44 9.66 -5.69
C SER A 172 -4.86 10.03 -6.16
N PRO A 173 -5.91 9.47 -5.55
CA PRO A 173 -7.28 9.91 -5.83
C PRO A 173 -7.44 11.41 -5.51
N PRO A 174 -8.18 12.18 -6.33
CA PRO A 174 -8.44 13.58 -6.05
C PRO A 174 -9.06 13.78 -4.66
N GLY A 175 -8.51 14.71 -3.87
CA GLY A 175 -9.02 15.02 -2.52
C GLY A 175 -8.56 14.07 -1.42
N PHE A 176 -7.77 13.02 -1.75
CA PHE A 176 -7.33 12.03 -0.77
C PHE A 176 -6.51 12.64 0.36
N GLU A 177 -5.55 13.53 0.04
CA GLU A 177 -4.68 14.13 1.05
C GLU A 177 -5.46 14.98 2.05
N GLU A 178 -6.38 15.83 1.56
CA GLU A 178 -7.22 16.66 2.40
C GLU A 178 -8.13 15.80 3.30
N GLN A 179 -8.73 14.75 2.73
CA GLN A 179 -9.64 13.87 3.46
C GLN A 179 -8.91 13.03 4.52
N ALA A 180 -7.76 12.44 4.19
CA ALA A 180 -6.93 11.70 5.13
C ALA A 180 -6.41 12.61 6.26
N THR A 181 -5.98 13.83 5.93
CA THR A 181 -5.57 14.82 6.93
C THR A 181 -6.72 15.20 7.87
N ALA A 182 -7.95 15.30 7.35
CA ALA A 182 -9.14 15.56 8.17
C ALA A 182 -9.46 14.40 9.13
N VAL A 183 -9.26 13.15 8.70
CA VAL A 183 -9.39 11.96 9.57
C VAL A 183 -8.34 11.99 10.70
N VAL A 184 -7.10 12.33 10.38
CA VAL A 184 -6.04 12.48 11.39
C VAL A 184 -6.42 13.59 12.38
N ALA A 185 -6.87 14.75 11.89
CA ALA A 185 -7.31 15.86 12.74
C ALA A 185 -8.46 15.48 13.67
N ALA A 186 -9.44 14.72 13.19
CA ALA A 186 -10.56 14.24 13.99
C ALA A 186 -10.10 13.30 15.12
N GLY A 187 -9.18 12.37 14.83
CA GLY A 187 -8.60 11.48 15.85
C GLY A 187 -7.81 12.25 16.93
N LEU A 188 -7.01 13.23 16.52
CA LEU A 188 -6.28 14.08 17.47
C LEU A 188 -7.23 14.90 18.35
N ALA A 189 -8.30 15.46 17.78
CA ALA A 189 -9.32 16.19 18.54
C ALA A 189 -10.08 15.28 19.51
N ALA A 190 -10.22 13.98 19.18
CA ALA A 190 -10.81 12.97 20.06
C ALA A 190 -9.85 12.47 21.15
N GLY A 191 -8.60 12.96 21.19
CA GLY A 191 -7.62 12.64 22.23
C GLY A 191 -6.72 11.44 21.92
N GLU A 192 -6.63 11.02 20.67
CA GLU A 192 -5.67 10.00 20.26
C GLU A 192 -4.22 10.46 20.48
N ASP A 193 -3.33 9.56 20.93
CA ASP A 193 -1.92 9.86 21.17
C ASP A 193 -1.18 10.05 19.83
N PRO A 194 -0.64 11.25 19.52
CA PRO A 194 0.10 11.49 18.28
C PRO A 194 1.28 10.53 18.09
N ASN A 195 1.92 10.08 19.18
CA ASN A 195 3.05 9.16 19.09
C ASN A 195 2.62 7.75 18.69
N ALA A 196 1.41 7.32 19.09
CA ALA A 196 0.84 6.05 18.66
C ALA A 196 0.50 6.10 17.16
N VAL A 197 -0.10 7.21 16.70
CA VAL A 197 -0.43 7.44 15.28
C VAL A 197 0.83 7.46 14.41
N LEU A 198 1.89 8.17 14.82
CA LEU A 198 3.20 8.14 14.15
C LEU A 198 3.85 6.75 14.17
N ARG A 199 3.73 6.00 15.27
CA ARG A 199 4.27 4.64 15.35
C ARG A 199 3.57 3.72 14.35
N ALA A 200 2.25 3.86 14.18
CA ALA A 200 1.51 3.06 13.22
C ALA A 200 1.97 3.30 11.78
N ALA A 201 2.14 4.57 11.38
CA ALA A 201 2.67 4.93 10.07
C ALA A 201 4.06 4.33 9.80
N ARG A 202 4.97 4.44 10.76
CA ARG A 202 6.33 3.87 10.64
C ARG A 202 6.34 2.35 10.53
N LEU A 203 5.52 1.66 11.34
CA LEU A 203 5.44 0.20 11.30
C LEU A 203 4.89 -0.27 9.95
N LEU A 204 3.85 0.39 9.44
CA LEU A 204 3.26 0.06 8.15
C LEU A 204 4.30 0.22 7.01
N HIS A 205 5.03 1.34 6.98
CA HIS A 205 6.11 1.56 6.02
C HIS A 205 7.25 0.50 6.15
N ALA A 206 7.65 0.15 7.38
CA ALA A 206 8.65 -0.90 7.60
C ALA A 206 8.18 -2.28 7.10
N TYR A 207 6.89 -2.59 7.23
CA TYR A 207 6.34 -3.84 6.70
C TYR A 207 6.24 -3.86 5.17
N GLU A 208 5.98 -2.71 4.53
CA GLU A 208 6.06 -2.61 3.07
C GLU A 208 7.50 -2.78 2.58
N THR A 209 8.48 -2.19 3.27
CA THR A 209 9.90 -2.44 3.00
C THR A 209 10.21 -3.94 3.04
N GLY A 210 9.73 -4.64 4.07
CA GLY A 210 9.88 -6.09 4.19
C GLY A 210 9.20 -6.89 3.07
N PHE A 211 8.09 -6.39 2.53
CA PHE A 211 7.44 -6.97 1.34
C PHE A 211 8.36 -6.90 0.12
N TRP A 212 8.92 -5.73 -0.19
CA TRP A 212 9.82 -5.57 -1.33
C TRP A 212 11.09 -6.41 -1.22
N ASP A 213 11.70 -6.46 -0.03
CA ASP A 213 12.88 -7.28 0.24
C ASP A 213 12.61 -8.78 0.06
N CYS A 214 11.41 -9.24 0.45
CA CYS A 214 11.01 -10.62 0.28
C CYS A 214 10.99 -11.05 -1.20
N LEU A 215 10.60 -10.16 -2.12
CA LEU A 215 10.52 -10.48 -3.55
C LEU A 215 11.90 -10.72 -4.19
N VAL A 216 12.95 -10.12 -3.63
CA VAL A 216 14.34 -10.25 -4.10
C VAL A 216 15.20 -11.19 -3.26
N GLU A 217 14.63 -11.86 -2.27
CA GLU A 217 15.36 -12.78 -1.40
C GLU A 217 16.04 -13.88 -2.24
N GLY A 218 17.35 -14.07 -2.03
CA GLY A 218 18.14 -15.05 -2.76
C GLY A 218 18.54 -14.65 -4.19
N LEU A 219 18.19 -13.45 -4.66
CA LEU A 219 18.80 -12.88 -5.86
C LEU A 219 20.18 -12.30 -5.51
N GLY A 220 21.16 -12.52 -6.38
CA GLY A 220 22.53 -12.00 -6.27
C GLY A 220 22.72 -10.58 -6.81
#